data_AF-X1LB95-F1
#
_entry.id   AF-X1LB95-F1
#
_cell.length_a   1.000
_cell.length_b   1.000
_cell.length_c   1.000
_cell.angle_alpha   90.00
_cell.angle_beta   90.00
_cell.angle_gamma   90.00
#
_symmetry.space_group_name_H-M   'P 1'
#
loop_
_entity.id
_entity.type
_entity.pdbx_description
1 polymer ?
#
loop_
_entity_poly.entity_id
_entity_poly.type
_entity_poly.pdbx_seq_one_letter_code
_entity_poly.pdbx_strand_id
1 'polypeptide(L)'
;PLFRKRVADGRIRDCHGDLHAAHICFTNGICIYDCIEFNDRFRYCDVASEVAFLAMDLDNYGRADLSQSFVNAYVNKSQDKELLTLLNFYKCYRAYVRGKVESFHLDDASISEEEKARAKIRAQRYFELADSYIGV
;
A
#
# COMPACT_ATOMS: atom_id res chain seq x y z
N PRO A 1 1.12 4.07 22.20
CA PRO A 1 2.50 4.53 22.51
C PRO A 1 3.35 4.73 21.25
N LEU A 2 3.35 3.75 20.33
CA LEU A 2 4.11 3.78 19.08
C LEU A 2 3.66 4.87 18.07
N PHE A 3 2.39 4.92 17.67
CA PHE A 3 1.93 5.95 16.73
C PHE A 3 2.13 7.39 17.22
N ARG A 4 1.95 7.64 18.52
CA ARG A 4 2.24 8.95 19.12
C ARG A 4 3.72 9.33 19.00
N LYS A 5 4.63 8.37 19.18
CA LYS A 5 6.07 8.57 18.98
C LYS A 5 6.37 8.91 17.53
N ARG A 6 5.78 8.18 16.58
CA ARG A 6 5.97 8.45 15.14
C ARG A 6 5.49 9.85 14.73
N VAL A 7 4.39 10.32 15.32
CA VAL A 7 3.96 11.73 15.18
C VAL A 7 5.03 12.69 15.74
N ALA A 8 5.50 12.46 16.97
CA ALA A 8 6.49 13.31 17.63
C ALA A 8 7.85 13.33 16.88
N ASP A 9 8.25 12.20 16.29
CA ASP A 9 9.48 12.05 15.51
C ASP A 9 9.34 12.58 14.06
N GLY A 10 8.19 13.19 13.72
CA GLY A 10 7.95 13.75 12.40
C GLY A 10 7.91 12.70 11.29
N ARG A 11 7.37 11.51 11.58
CA ARG A 11 7.16 10.43 10.59
C ARG A 11 5.86 10.57 9.81
N ILE A 12 4.97 11.47 10.23
CA ILE A 12 3.83 11.90 9.41
C ILE A 12 4.34 12.92 8.41
N ARG A 13 4.23 12.60 7.11
CA ARG A 13 4.75 13.41 6.02
C ARG A 13 3.70 13.58 4.96
N ASP A 14 3.92 14.60 4.15
CA ASP A 14 3.26 14.78 2.87
C ASP A 14 3.79 13.71 1.90
N CYS A 15 3.05 12.62 1.72
CA CYS A 15 3.47 11.47 0.93
C CYS A 15 2.75 11.44 -0.43
N HIS A 16 2.60 10.27 -1.03
CA HIS A 16 1.85 10.10 -2.29
C HIS A 16 0.35 9.91 -2.03
N GLY A 17 0.03 9.23 -0.93
CA GLY A 17 -1.32 8.82 -0.54
C GLY A 17 -1.81 7.53 -1.22
N ASP A 18 -1.29 7.24 -2.41
CA ASP A 18 -1.62 6.04 -3.21
C ASP A 18 -0.40 5.42 -3.93
N LEU A 19 0.77 5.29 -3.28
CA LEU A 19 1.96 4.76 -3.93
C LEU A 19 1.89 3.24 -4.10
N HIS A 20 1.54 2.80 -5.30
CA HIS A 20 1.60 1.40 -5.71
C HIS A 20 2.18 1.26 -7.12
N ALA A 21 2.43 0.04 -7.60
CA ALA A 21 3.25 -0.19 -8.78
C ALA A 21 2.70 0.44 -10.06
N ALA A 22 1.37 0.60 -10.19
CA ALA A 22 0.77 1.25 -11.36
C ALA A 22 1.14 2.73 -11.46
N HIS A 23 1.47 3.38 -10.35
CA HIS A 23 1.87 4.79 -10.25
C HIS A 23 3.38 5.01 -10.38
N ILE A 24 4.11 3.97 -10.81
CA ILE A 24 5.55 4.01 -11.03
C ILE A 24 5.83 3.54 -12.46
N CYS A 25 6.49 4.36 -13.26
CA CYS A 25 6.93 3.98 -14.60
C CYS A 25 8.42 4.25 -14.83
N PHE A 26 9.03 3.40 -15.64
CA PHE A 26 10.43 3.53 -16.03
C PHE A 26 10.48 4.18 -17.42
N THR A 27 10.87 5.45 -17.46
CA THR A 27 11.08 6.19 -18.71
C THR A 27 12.57 6.52 -18.84
N ASN A 28 12.97 7.79 -18.70
CA ASN A 28 14.37 8.21 -18.57
C ASN A 28 14.82 8.20 -17.11
N GLY A 29 14.60 7.07 -16.44
CA GLY A 29 14.69 6.93 -14.99
C GLY A 29 13.35 6.54 -14.35
N ILE A 30 13.28 6.63 -13.03
CA ILE A 30 12.06 6.32 -12.26
C ILE A 30 11.17 7.57 -12.25
N CYS A 31 9.93 7.43 -12.71
CA CYS A 31 8.89 8.43 -12.59
C CYS A 31 7.79 7.91 -11.67
N ILE A 32 7.40 8.72 -10.68
CA ILE A 32 6.28 8.46 -9.77
C ILE A 32 5.23 9.52 -10.07
N TYR A 33 4.00 9.10 -10.36
CA TYR A 33 2.93 9.98 -10.85
C TYR A 33 1.57 9.61 -10.24
N ASP A 34 0.55 10.45 -10.45
CA ASP A 34 -0.80 10.27 -9.91
C ASP A 34 -0.87 10.33 -8.36
N CYS A 35 -0.14 11.30 -7.80
CA CYS A 35 -0.21 11.65 -6.39
C CYS A 35 -1.60 12.22 -6.05
N ILE A 36 -2.13 11.94 -4.85
CA ILE A 36 -3.42 12.50 -4.43
C ILE A 36 -3.29 14.01 -4.15
N GLU A 37 -3.74 14.86 -5.08
CA GLU A 37 -3.63 16.32 -4.97
C GLU A 37 -4.84 17.00 -4.31
N PHE A 38 -5.97 16.30 -4.19
CA PHE A 38 -7.26 16.91 -3.82
C PHE A 38 -7.66 16.73 -2.35
N ASN A 39 -6.99 15.86 -1.60
CA ASN A 39 -7.33 15.58 -0.21
C ASN A 39 -6.10 15.30 0.65
N ASP A 40 -5.73 16.30 1.45
CA ASP A 40 -4.61 16.22 2.38
C ASP A 40 -4.74 15.04 3.35
N ARG A 41 -5.95 14.64 3.75
CA ARG A 41 -6.13 13.52 4.69
C ARG A 41 -5.73 12.17 4.09
N PHE A 42 -5.68 12.06 2.77
CA PHE A 42 -5.19 10.85 2.10
C PHE A 42 -3.68 10.91 1.84
N ARG A 43 -3.12 12.10 1.66
CA ARG A 43 -1.71 12.33 1.34
C ARG A 43 -0.81 12.40 2.58
N TYR A 44 -1.28 13.05 3.64
CA TYR A 44 -0.57 13.15 4.91
C TYR A 44 -0.74 11.87 5.73
N CYS A 45 0.29 11.03 5.73
CA CYS A 45 0.26 9.76 6.44
C CYS A 45 1.64 9.44 7.04
N ASP A 46 1.67 8.38 7.85
CA ASP A 46 2.94 7.81 8.31
C ASP A 46 3.71 7.26 7.11
N VAL A 47 4.99 7.64 6.96
CA VAL A 47 5.85 7.11 5.90
C VAL A 47 5.94 5.58 5.89
N ALA A 48 5.75 4.93 7.05
CA ALA A 48 5.66 3.48 7.14
C ALA A 48 4.44 2.93 6.41
N SER A 49 3.31 3.66 6.39
CA SER A 49 2.10 3.29 5.66
C SER A 49 2.29 3.40 4.14
N GLU A 50 2.98 4.43 3.67
CA GLU A 50 3.30 4.61 2.24
C GLU A 50 4.22 3.51 1.74
N VAL A 51 5.31 3.23 2.48
CA VAL A 51 6.24 2.13 2.15
C VAL A 51 5.53 0.77 2.17
N ALA A 52 4.69 0.54 3.18
CA ALA A 52 3.93 -0.70 3.26
C ALA A 52 2.96 -0.88 2.09
N PHE A 53 2.45 0.20 1.50
CA PHE A 53 1.54 0.10 0.37
C PHE A 53 2.24 -0.48 -0.86
N LEU A 54 3.35 0.11 -1.31
CA LEU A 54 4.11 -0.44 -2.44
C LEU A 54 4.63 -1.84 -2.13
N ALA A 55 5.09 -2.11 -0.90
CA ALA A 55 5.55 -3.43 -0.50
C ALA A 55 4.43 -4.49 -0.55
N MET A 56 3.22 -4.15 -0.08
CA MET A 56 2.03 -5.02 -0.18
C MET A 56 1.66 -5.27 -1.65
N ASP A 57 1.73 -4.25 -2.49
CA ASP A 57 1.40 -4.40 -3.91
C ASP A 57 2.40 -5.33 -4.63
N LEU A 58 3.68 -5.24 -4.28
CA LEU A 58 4.70 -6.18 -4.76
C LEU A 58 4.44 -7.62 -4.28
N ASP A 59 4.00 -7.80 -3.03
CA ASP A 59 3.59 -9.12 -2.51
C ASP A 59 2.38 -9.67 -3.30
N ASN A 60 1.39 -8.82 -3.62
CA ASN A 60 0.23 -9.16 -4.46
C ASN A 60 0.64 -9.62 -5.87
N TYR A 61 1.73 -9.09 -6.42
CA TYR A 61 2.33 -9.55 -7.67
C TYR A 61 3.22 -10.80 -7.52
N GLY A 62 3.27 -11.42 -6.33
CA GLY A 62 4.11 -12.59 -6.05
C GLY A 62 5.60 -12.26 -5.96
N ARG A 63 5.95 -10.99 -5.72
CA ARG A 63 7.33 -10.48 -5.66
C ARG A 63 7.73 -10.06 -4.26
N ALA A 64 7.58 -10.97 -3.30
CA ALA A 64 8.03 -10.79 -1.91
C ALA A 64 9.54 -10.47 -1.81
N ASP A 65 10.34 -10.95 -2.78
CA ASP A 65 11.75 -10.61 -2.91
C ASP A 65 11.96 -9.10 -3.17
N LEU A 66 11.18 -8.50 -4.07
CA LEU A 66 11.23 -7.07 -4.36
C LEU A 66 10.65 -6.24 -3.23
N SER A 67 9.56 -6.70 -2.62
CA SER A 67 8.96 -6.11 -1.42
C SER A 67 9.99 -5.98 -0.30
N GLN A 68 10.70 -7.07 0.01
CA GLN A 68 11.76 -7.07 1.03
C GLN A 68 12.94 -6.19 0.63
N SER A 69 13.39 -6.25 -0.63
CA SER A 69 14.48 -5.42 -1.13
C SER A 69 14.15 -3.91 -1.03
N PHE A 70 12.94 -3.53 -1.41
CA PHE A 70 12.44 -2.16 -1.31
C PHE A 70 12.39 -1.67 0.13
N VAL A 71 11.76 -2.43 1.03
CA VAL A 71 11.68 -2.08 2.46
C VAL A 71 13.08 -1.95 3.07
N ASN A 72 13.99 -2.88 2.78
CA ASN A 72 15.36 -2.84 3.28
C ASN A 72 16.11 -1.60 2.77
N ALA A 73 15.99 -1.29 1.48
CA ALA A 73 16.60 -0.09 0.89
C ALA A 73 16.06 1.19 1.56
N TYR A 74 14.75 1.27 1.78
CA TYR A 74 14.13 2.41 2.44
C TYR A 74 14.59 2.56 3.89
N VAL A 75 14.59 1.48 4.68
CA VAL A 75 15.04 1.51 6.08
C VAL A 75 16.52 1.88 6.16
N ASN A 76 17.36 1.34 5.27
CA ASN A 76 18.79 1.69 5.21
C ASN A 76 19.02 3.16 4.85
N LYS A 77 18.19 3.75 3.98
CA LYS A 77 18.33 5.16 3.60
C LYS A 77 17.77 6.12 4.65
N SER A 78 16.61 5.79 5.22
CA SER A 78 15.86 6.64 6.16
C SER A 78 16.28 6.47 7.63
N GLN A 79 16.98 5.38 7.93
CA GLN A 79 17.32 4.93 9.30
C GLN A 79 16.08 4.68 10.19
N ASP A 80 14.88 4.58 9.60
CA ASP A 80 13.64 4.30 10.32
C ASP A 80 13.44 2.80 10.56
N LYS A 81 14.17 2.24 11.53
CA LYS A 81 14.06 0.82 11.88
C LYS A 81 12.70 0.47 12.51
N GLU A 82 12.05 1.43 13.15
CA GLU A 82 10.75 1.26 13.83
C GLU A 82 9.60 1.01 12.83
N LEU A 83 9.78 1.41 11.56
CA LEU A 83 8.90 1.04 10.45
C LEU A 83 8.64 -0.46 10.37
N LEU A 84 9.65 -1.29 10.62
CA LEU A 84 9.54 -2.75 10.55
C LEU A 84 8.53 -3.31 11.55
N THR A 85 8.38 -2.66 12.72
CA THR A 85 7.39 -3.03 13.73
C THR A 85 5.95 -2.76 13.28
N LEU A 86 5.75 -1.86 12.32
CA LEU A 86 4.44 -1.49 11.77
C LEU A 86 4.18 -2.06 10.38
N LEU A 87 5.18 -2.70 9.76
CA LEU A 87 5.11 -3.09 8.36
C LEU A 87 3.94 -4.02 8.08
N ASN A 88 3.82 -5.14 8.80
CA ASN A 88 2.73 -6.11 8.61
C ASN A 88 1.36 -5.50 8.94
N PHE A 89 1.29 -4.64 9.98
CA PHE A 89 0.06 -3.91 10.30
C PHE A 89 -0.40 -3.05 9.12
N TYR A 90 0.50 -2.25 8.54
CA TYR A 90 0.14 -1.40 7.41
C TYR A 90 -0.07 -2.18 6.11
N LYS A 91 0.67 -3.25 5.86
CA LYS A 91 0.44 -4.12 4.71
C LYS A 91 -0.94 -4.78 4.78
N CYS A 92 -1.31 -5.31 5.94
CA CYS A 92 -2.65 -5.84 6.22
C CYS A 92 -3.73 -4.77 5.97
N TYR A 93 -3.57 -3.58 6.55
CA TYR A 93 -4.49 -2.47 6.35
C TYR A 93 -4.64 -2.09 4.87
N ARG A 94 -3.53 -1.94 4.13
CA ARG A 94 -3.54 -1.56 2.72
C ARG A 94 -4.15 -2.65 1.84
N ALA A 95 -3.83 -3.91 2.09
CA ALA A 95 -4.45 -5.05 1.40
C ALA A 95 -5.97 -5.06 1.62
N TYR A 96 -6.42 -4.86 2.86
CA TYR A 96 -7.86 -4.76 3.17
C TYR A 96 -8.54 -3.59 2.45
N VAL A 97 -7.90 -2.41 2.42
CA VAL A 97 -8.41 -1.24 1.69
C VAL A 97 -8.54 -1.54 0.20
N ARG A 98 -7.54 -2.18 -0.44
CA ARG A 98 -7.62 -2.59 -1.85
C ARG A 98 -8.75 -3.60 -2.09
N GLY A 99 -8.90 -4.60 -1.22
CA GLY A 99 -10.00 -5.57 -1.29
C GLY A 99 -11.37 -4.89 -1.21
N LYS A 100 -11.52 -3.90 -0.31
CA LYS A 100 -12.74 -3.09 -0.20
C LYS A 100 -12.99 -2.25 -1.46
N VAL A 101 -11.97 -1.59 -1.99
CA VAL A 101 -12.11 -0.76 -3.21
C VAL A 101 -12.53 -1.62 -4.40
N GLU A 102 -11.89 -2.78 -4.60
CA GLU A 102 -12.29 -3.73 -5.67
C GLU A 102 -13.73 -4.21 -5.50
N SER A 103 -14.22 -4.31 -4.25
CA SER A 103 -15.58 -4.75 -3.95
C SER A 103 -16.64 -3.70 -4.33
N PHE A 104 -16.30 -2.41 -4.44
CA PHE A 104 -17.26 -1.39 -4.91
C PHE A 104 -17.72 -1.62 -6.35
N HIS A 105 -16.91 -2.27 -7.18
CA HIS A 105 -17.29 -2.64 -8.53
C HIS A 105 -18.46 -3.64 -8.58
N LEU A 106 -18.68 -4.41 -7.50
CA LEU A 106 -19.73 -5.44 -7.49
C LEU A 106 -21.15 -4.83 -7.50
N ASP A 107 -21.29 -3.64 -6.91
CA ASP A 107 -22.57 -2.91 -6.85
C ASP A 107 -22.73 -1.91 -8.01
N ASP A 108 -21.72 -1.79 -8.89
CA ASP A 108 -21.76 -0.87 -10.01
C ASP A 108 -22.60 -1.44 -11.17
N ALA A 109 -23.73 -0.81 -11.44
CA ALA A 109 -24.62 -1.20 -12.53
C ALA A 109 -24.06 -0.89 -13.93
N SER A 110 -23.00 -0.09 -14.03
CA SER A 110 -22.39 0.33 -15.30
C SER A 110 -21.36 -0.65 -15.87
N ILE A 111 -20.92 -1.64 -15.08
CA ILE A 111 -19.94 -2.63 -15.52
C ILE A 111 -20.58 -4.00 -15.79
N SER A 112 -19.98 -4.75 -16.70
CA SER A 112 -20.46 -6.07 -17.11
C SER A 112 -20.33 -7.12 -15.99
N GLU A 113 -21.14 -8.18 -16.05
CA GLU A 113 -21.05 -9.31 -15.11
C GLU A 113 -19.67 -9.99 -15.15
N GLU A 114 -19.00 -9.98 -16.31
CA GLU A 114 -17.63 -10.48 -16.45
C GLU A 114 -16.62 -9.61 -15.70
N GLU A 115 -16.79 -8.29 -15.73
CA GLU A 115 -15.97 -7.35 -14.96
C GLU A 115 -16.20 -7.50 -13.46
N LYS A 116 -17.46 -7.68 -13.03
CA LYS A 116 -17.79 -7.98 -11.63
C LYS A 116 -17.16 -9.29 -11.17
N ALA A 117 -17.19 -10.34 -11.99
CA ALA A 117 -16.53 -11.59 -11.67
C ALA A 117 -15.01 -11.42 -11.48
N ARG A 118 -14.36 -10.63 -12.36
CA ARG A 118 -12.93 -10.29 -12.22
C ARG A 118 -12.65 -9.46 -10.96
N ALA A 119 -13.47 -8.46 -10.67
CA ALA A 119 -13.36 -7.63 -9.47
C ALA A 119 -13.51 -8.46 -8.19
N LYS A 120 -14.46 -9.40 -8.16
CA LYS A 120 -14.64 -10.35 -7.05
C LYS A 120 -13.38 -11.16 -6.78
N ILE A 121 -12.76 -11.71 -7.83
CA ILE A 121 -11.51 -12.49 -7.70
C ILE A 121 -10.37 -11.60 -7.16
N ARG A 122 -10.23 -10.37 -7.67
CA ARG A 122 -9.21 -9.44 -7.18
C ARG A 122 -9.45 -9.06 -5.71
N ALA A 123 -10.69 -8.77 -5.33
CA ALA A 123 -11.05 -8.46 -3.96
C ALA A 123 -10.70 -9.62 -3.00
N GLN A 124 -11.05 -10.86 -3.38
CA GLN A 124 -10.73 -12.06 -2.60
C GLN A 124 -9.22 -12.21 -2.38
N ARG A 125 -8.41 -12.06 -3.44
CA ARG A 125 -6.95 -12.13 -3.34
C ARG A 125 -6.37 -11.10 -2.37
N TYR A 126 -6.89 -9.87 -2.38
CA TYR A 126 -6.45 -8.84 -1.45
C TYR A 126 -6.85 -9.16 0.00
N PHE A 127 -8.02 -9.74 0.24
CA PHE A 127 -8.42 -10.17 1.58
C PHE A 127 -7.58 -11.35 2.08
N GLU A 128 -7.28 -12.33 1.22
CA GLU A 128 -6.36 -13.43 1.53
C GLU A 128 -4.94 -12.92 1.82
N LEU A 129 -4.46 -11.94 1.04
CA LEU A 129 -3.18 -11.30 1.30
C LEU A 129 -3.19 -10.55 2.63
N ALA A 130 -4.28 -9.85 2.97
CA ALA A 130 -4.42 -9.17 4.25
C ALA A 130 -4.35 -10.15 5.43
N ASP A 131 -5.00 -11.31 5.32
CA ASP A 131 -4.97 -12.39 6.31
C ASP A 131 -3.56 -12.98 6.46
N SER A 132 -2.81 -13.11 5.36
CA SER A 132 -1.44 -13.66 5.38
C SER A 132 -0.44 -12.85 6.22
N TYR A 133 -0.74 -11.58 6.52
CA TYR A 133 0.09 -10.73 7.39
C TYR A 133 -0.27 -10.85 8.88
N ILE A 134 -1.34 -11.56 9.23
CA ILE A 134 -1.79 -11.73 10.61
C ILE A 134 -1.01 -12.89 11.24
N GLY A 135 -0.38 -12.64 12.39
CA GLY A 135 0.31 -13.68 13.16
C GLY A 135 1.71 -14.05 12.67
N VAL A 136 2.28 -13.27 11.74
CA VAL A 136 3.67 -13.36 11.27
C VAL A 136 4.57 -12.39 12.03
#